data_AF-K0RUH4-F1
#
_entry.id   AF-K0RUH4-F1
#
_cell.length_a   1.000
_cell.length_b   1.000
_cell.length_c   1.000
_cell.angle_alpha   90.00
_cell.angle_beta   90.00
_cell.angle_gamma   90.00
#
_symmetry.space_group_name_H-M   'P 1'
#
loop_
_entity.id
_entity.type
_entity.pdbx_description
1 polymer ?
#
loop_
_entity_poly.entity_id
_entity_poly.type
_entity_poly.pdbx_seq_one_letter_code
_entity_poly.pdbx_strand_id
1 'polypeptide(L)'
;MLGVNEDERVHRRKKGHGRLGSLPLRSPEASSEREEKAGFKSNRRTQRIAALAGILVFVCWCGWQSPNTDRADKAPLASAGADSRALATWTARDIERKRRRAAKSSGLDPRDEQSFDHHKLWRYFGCRELFSKAREDISADHWRYFRDLYNDYVAKQKPKTYKVSNRQDHINPVGQNVTPDKGRGLVASRDIKRGELIFTGTNNTIAFETGDAWRNFVLHLYYSPPPPTGGYEDGFACDIKSWSWIQEWPMGSGEMVIMVDIDASSLLNQPSDGEYANIQCGRLTGKGEKKDTCGVDYYAKEDIKKGDEILCNYADFAHGGWEDFGL
;
A
#
# COMPACT_ATOMS: atom_id res chain seq x y z
N MET A 1 43.53 19.59 41.81
CA MET A 1 42.20 20.25 41.88
C MET A 1 41.20 19.18 41.46
N LEU A 2 40.73 18.32 42.39
CA LEU A 2 39.59 18.51 43.31
C LEU A 2 38.27 18.71 42.54
N GLY A 3 37.17 17.95 42.73
CA GLY A 3 36.80 16.83 43.63
C GLY A 3 35.58 16.10 42.98
N VAL A 4 35.41 14.78 43.11
CA VAL A 4 34.78 14.00 44.21
C VAL A 4 33.49 14.58 44.78
N ASN A 5 32.38 13.85 44.61
CA ASN A 5 31.43 13.57 45.69
C ASN A 5 30.71 12.23 45.43
N GLU A 6 30.97 11.29 46.32
CA GLU A 6 30.15 10.13 46.65
C GLU A 6 28.90 10.61 47.43
N ASP A 7 27.78 9.89 47.35
CA ASP A 7 27.19 9.36 48.58
C ASP A 7 26.14 8.26 48.32
N GLU A 8 26.19 7.27 49.21
CA GLU A 8 25.46 6.01 49.22
C GLU A 8 24.02 6.15 49.78
N ARG A 9 23.12 5.21 49.41
CA ARG A 9 22.34 4.52 50.44
C ARG A 9 21.78 3.16 50.02
N VAL A 10 22.28 2.16 50.74
CA VAL A 10 21.85 0.77 50.85
C VAL A 10 20.53 0.66 51.63
N HIS A 11 19.57 -0.14 51.15
CA HIS A 11 18.68 -0.91 52.03
C HIS A 11 18.36 -2.31 51.47
N ARG A 12 18.86 -3.31 52.20
CA ARG A 12 18.52 -4.75 52.15
C ARG A 12 17.29 -5.04 53.02
N ARG A 13 16.59 -6.13 52.64
CA ARG A 13 15.76 -7.10 53.43
C ARG A 13 14.38 -7.24 52.77
N LYS A 14 13.75 -8.42 52.65
CA LYS A 14 14.02 -9.78 53.13
C LYS A 14 13.18 -10.77 52.30
N LYS A 15 13.65 -12.02 52.28
CA LYS A 15 13.04 -13.23 51.74
C LYS A 15 11.62 -13.52 52.29
N GLY A 16 10.78 -14.09 51.44
CA GLY A 16 9.59 -14.86 51.84
C GLY A 16 9.39 -16.03 50.87
N HIS A 17 9.76 -17.24 51.30
CA HIS A 17 9.38 -18.50 50.66
C HIS A 17 7.95 -18.86 51.04
N GLY A 18 7.14 -19.26 50.07
CA GLY A 18 5.83 -19.90 50.25
C GLY A 18 5.66 -21.02 49.24
N ARG A 19 5.38 -22.22 49.74
CA ARG A 19 5.39 -23.52 49.07
C ARG A 19 4.18 -23.79 48.17
N LEU A 20 4.45 -24.59 47.13
CA LEU A 20 3.70 -25.73 46.59
C LEU A 20 2.17 -25.72 46.68
N GLY A 21 1.54 -25.65 45.50
CA GLY A 21 0.19 -26.15 45.23
C GLY A 21 0.14 -26.68 43.80
N SER A 22 0.52 -27.95 43.63
CA SER A 22 0.37 -28.72 42.39
C SER A 22 -1.09 -29.12 42.18
N LEU A 23 -1.71 -28.69 41.09
CA LEU A 23 -2.99 -29.22 40.58
C LEU A 23 -3.01 -29.20 39.05
N PRO A 24 -3.82 -30.08 38.42
CA PRO A 24 -3.40 -30.84 37.25
C PRO A 24 -3.68 -30.18 35.90
N LEU A 25 -2.80 -30.54 34.95
CA LEU A 25 -3.01 -30.48 33.51
C LEU A 25 -4.37 -31.08 33.13
N ARG A 26 -5.23 -30.25 32.56
CA ARG A 26 -6.35 -30.67 31.70
C ARG A 26 -6.15 -30.08 30.31
N SER A 27 -5.80 -30.97 29.39
CA SER A 27 -5.88 -30.75 27.95
C SER A 27 -7.33 -30.51 27.53
N PRO A 28 -7.63 -29.49 26.72
CA PRO A 28 -8.79 -29.50 25.85
C PRO A 28 -8.36 -30.12 24.52
N GLU A 29 -8.88 -31.32 24.33
CA GLU A 29 -9.25 -31.99 23.08
C GLU A 29 -9.04 -31.19 21.79
N ALA A 30 -8.22 -31.79 20.92
CA ALA A 30 -8.18 -31.50 19.49
C ALA A 30 -9.55 -31.85 18.88
N SER A 31 -10.35 -30.83 18.55
CA SER A 31 -11.51 -30.98 17.69
C SER A 31 -11.03 -31.14 16.25
N SER A 32 -11.14 -32.36 15.75
CA SER A 32 -10.96 -32.73 14.36
C SER A 32 -11.97 -32.00 13.47
N GLU A 33 -11.52 -30.97 12.73
CA GLU A 33 -12.26 -30.50 11.57
C GLU A 33 -12.15 -31.55 10.47
N ARG A 34 -13.28 -32.24 10.23
CA ARG A 34 -13.48 -33.11 9.07
C ARG A 34 -13.47 -32.23 7.83
N GLU A 35 -12.47 -32.44 6.99
CA GLU A 35 -12.47 -32.07 5.58
C GLU A 35 -13.72 -32.63 4.89
N GLU A 36 -14.67 -31.77 4.54
CA GLU A 36 -15.74 -32.10 3.61
C GLU A 36 -15.15 -32.02 2.17
N LYS A 37 -14.46 -33.09 1.76
CA LYS A 37 -14.03 -33.31 0.38
C LYS A 37 -15.25 -33.59 -0.49
N ALA A 38 -15.88 -32.54 -1.01
CA ALA A 38 -16.82 -32.65 -2.12
C ALA A 38 -16.05 -33.07 -3.39
N GLY A 39 -16.19 -34.35 -3.73
CA GLY A 39 -15.59 -34.94 -4.92
C GLY A 39 -16.22 -34.41 -6.20
N PHE A 40 -15.50 -33.55 -6.92
CA PHE A 40 -15.79 -33.25 -8.31
C PHE A 40 -15.14 -34.34 -9.19
N LYS A 41 -15.91 -35.39 -9.48
CA LYS A 41 -15.55 -36.40 -10.49
C LYS A 41 -16.23 -36.11 -11.81
N SER A 42 -15.40 -36.15 -12.85
CA SER A 42 -15.69 -36.57 -14.22
C SER A 42 -16.38 -35.58 -15.17
N ASN A 43 -15.60 -35.07 -16.13
CA ASN A 43 -15.71 -35.62 -17.49
C ASN A 43 -14.48 -35.30 -18.35
N ARG A 44 -13.61 -36.29 -18.58
CA ARG A 44 -12.64 -36.32 -19.69
C ARG A 44 -13.11 -37.34 -20.71
N ARG A 45 -13.57 -36.84 -21.87
CA ARG A 45 -13.80 -37.49 -23.18
C ARG A 45 -14.91 -36.62 -23.80
N THR A 46 -14.71 -35.85 -24.87
CA THR A 46 -14.28 -36.20 -26.24
C THR A 46 -14.23 -34.81 -26.93
N GLN A 47 -13.22 -34.39 -27.67
CA GLN A 47 -13.10 -34.62 -29.11
C GLN A 47 -11.76 -34.03 -29.58
N ARG A 48 -10.98 -34.86 -30.27
CA ARG A 48 -9.98 -34.43 -31.24
C ARG A 48 -10.67 -34.37 -32.61
N ILE A 49 -10.02 -33.62 -33.52
CA ILE A 49 -10.19 -33.58 -34.99
C ILE A 49 -11.08 -32.43 -35.49
N ALA A 50 -10.44 -31.34 -35.91
CA ALA A 50 -10.50 -30.88 -37.32
C ALA A 50 -9.46 -29.76 -37.52
N ALA A 51 -8.37 -30.10 -38.20
CA ALA A 51 -7.56 -29.13 -38.92
C ALA A 51 -8.15 -28.99 -40.33
N LEU A 52 -8.33 -27.77 -40.83
CA LEU A 52 -7.88 -27.31 -42.15
C LEU A 52 -8.57 -26.01 -42.59
N ALA A 53 -7.75 -25.19 -43.25
CA ALA A 53 -8.05 -24.18 -44.26
C ALA A 53 -8.60 -22.82 -43.79
N GLY A 54 -7.81 -21.77 -44.06
CA GLY A 54 -8.23 -20.39 -43.94
C GLY A 54 -7.11 -19.38 -44.14
N ILE A 55 -6.34 -19.52 -45.23
CA ILE A 55 -5.45 -18.47 -45.73
C ILE A 55 -6.32 -17.27 -46.09
N LEU A 56 -6.12 -16.13 -45.41
CA LEU A 56 -6.55 -14.83 -45.90
C LEU A 56 -5.44 -13.81 -45.65
N VAL A 57 -4.77 -13.49 -46.75
CA VAL A 57 -3.85 -12.38 -46.92
C VAL A 57 -4.61 -11.09 -46.69
N PHE A 58 -4.17 -10.28 -45.73
CA PHE A 58 -4.41 -8.84 -45.73
C PHE A 58 -3.06 -8.14 -45.61
N VAL A 59 -2.51 -7.83 -46.78
CA VAL A 59 -1.53 -6.76 -46.96
C VAL A 59 -2.35 -5.49 -47.19
N CYS A 60 -2.32 -4.56 -46.24
CA CYS A 60 -2.38 -3.15 -46.59
C CYS A 60 -1.61 -2.31 -45.57
N TRP A 61 -0.91 -1.35 -46.12
CA TRP A 61 0.22 -0.62 -45.61
C TRP A 61 -0.18 0.86 -45.56
N CYS A 62 -0.16 1.46 -44.38
CA CYS A 62 0.02 2.89 -44.11
C CYS A 62 0.54 2.93 -42.65
N GLY A 63 1.82 3.18 -42.37
CA GLY A 63 2.45 4.46 -42.67
C GLY A 63 2.18 5.48 -41.56
N TRP A 64 2.44 5.13 -40.29
CA TRP A 64 2.46 6.10 -39.19
C TRP A 64 3.87 6.10 -38.58
N GLN A 65 4.69 7.05 -39.03
CA GLN A 65 5.95 7.39 -38.37
C GLN A 65 5.59 8.04 -37.03
N SER A 66 5.90 7.35 -35.93
CA SER A 66 5.87 7.94 -34.60
C SER A 66 6.91 9.07 -34.56
N PRO A 67 6.53 10.31 -34.19
CA PRO A 67 7.53 11.35 -34.02
C PRO A 67 8.45 10.99 -32.86
N ASN A 68 9.76 11.11 -33.11
CA ASN A 68 10.83 11.12 -32.12
C ASN A 68 10.41 11.88 -30.86
N THR A 69 10.24 11.18 -29.74
CA THR A 69 10.22 11.77 -28.41
C THR A 69 11.64 11.71 -27.81
N ASP A 70 12.64 12.15 -28.56
CA ASP A 70 13.98 12.42 -28.05
C ASP A 70 14.11 13.93 -27.80
N ARG A 71 13.35 14.39 -26.82
CA ARG A 71 13.58 15.68 -26.16
C ARG A 71 13.03 15.62 -24.74
N ALA A 72 13.71 14.84 -23.90
CA ALA A 72 13.65 15.03 -22.47
C ALA A 72 14.40 16.33 -22.13
N ASP A 73 13.76 17.45 -22.42
CA ASP A 73 14.21 18.75 -21.91
C ASP A 73 14.16 18.65 -20.38
N LYS A 74 15.34 18.66 -19.76
CA LYS A 74 15.53 18.90 -18.34
C LYS A 74 15.10 20.34 -18.03
N ALA A 75 13.80 20.59 -18.03
CA ALA A 75 13.27 21.77 -17.39
C ALA A 75 13.57 21.62 -15.88
N PRO A 76 14.31 22.54 -15.26
CA PRO A 76 14.39 22.55 -13.80
C PRO A 76 12.97 22.60 -13.26
N LEU A 77 12.63 21.69 -12.32
CA LEU A 77 11.44 21.85 -11.49
C LEU A 77 11.58 23.18 -10.77
N ALA A 78 11.05 24.25 -11.38
CA ALA A 78 10.83 25.49 -10.68
C ALA A 78 9.98 25.11 -9.46
N SER A 79 10.48 25.45 -8.28
CA SER A 79 9.71 25.34 -7.04
C SER A 79 8.40 26.08 -7.25
N ALA A 80 7.34 25.34 -7.58
CA ALA A 80 6.02 25.88 -7.72
C ALA A 80 5.72 26.58 -6.40
N GLY A 81 5.63 27.92 -6.44
CA GLY A 81 5.12 28.68 -5.32
C GLY A 81 3.82 28.02 -4.90
N ALA A 82 3.67 27.77 -3.60
CA ALA A 82 2.49 27.16 -3.03
C ALA A 82 1.29 28.05 -3.34
N ASP A 83 0.69 27.86 -4.52
CA ASP A 83 -0.62 28.35 -4.87
C ASP A 83 -1.57 27.56 -3.97
N SER A 84 -1.78 28.07 -2.75
CA SER A 84 -2.61 27.49 -1.71
C SER A 84 -4.06 27.60 -2.15
N ARG A 85 -4.42 26.87 -3.19
CA ARG A 85 -5.79 26.76 -3.65
C ARG A 85 -6.51 26.04 -2.53
N ALA A 86 -7.30 26.80 -1.75
CA ALA A 86 -8.05 26.26 -0.64
C ALA A 86 -8.83 25.03 -1.14
N LEU A 87 -8.59 23.88 -0.52
CA LEU A 87 -9.33 22.67 -0.84
C LEU A 87 -10.82 23.01 -0.71
N ALA A 88 -11.60 22.66 -1.73
CA ALA A 88 -13.05 22.73 -1.62
C ALA A 88 -13.45 21.99 -0.33
N THR A 89 -14.47 22.49 0.36
CA THR A 89 -14.97 21.84 1.58
C THR A 89 -16.42 21.44 1.34
N TRP A 90 -16.73 20.19 1.63
CA TRP A 90 -18.11 19.75 1.70
C TRP A 90 -18.81 20.40 2.89
N THR A 91 -20.08 20.75 2.69
CA THR A 91 -20.89 21.21 3.82
C THR A 91 -21.17 20.04 4.76
N ALA A 92 -21.51 20.33 6.02
CA ALA A 92 -21.95 19.29 6.96
C ALA A 92 -23.14 18.47 6.41
N ARG A 93 -24.01 19.10 5.61
CA ARG A 93 -25.15 18.43 4.95
C ARG A 93 -24.69 17.44 3.87
N ASP A 94 -23.64 17.76 3.12
CA ASP A 94 -23.09 16.86 2.11
C ASP A 94 -22.45 15.62 2.74
N ILE A 95 -21.66 15.83 3.79
CA ILE A 95 -21.05 14.75 4.58
C ILE A 95 -22.14 13.84 5.15
N GLU A 96 -23.16 14.41 5.79
CA GLU A 96 -24.27 13.64 6.37
C GLU A 96 -25.06 12.86 5.31
N ARG A 97 -25.29 13.46 4.14
CA ARG A 97 -25.94 12.78 3.02
C ARG A 97 -25.10 11.59 2.53
N LYS A 98 -23.78 11.73 2.45
CA LYS A 98 -22.89 10.64 2.09
C LYS A 98 -22.88 9.53 3.15
N ARG A 99 -22.78 9.89 4.43
CA ARG A 99 -22.90 8.96 5.57
C ARG A 99 -24.15 8.10 5.48
N ARG A 100 -25.32 8.72 5.25
CA ARG A 100 -26.58 7.99 5.10
C ARG A 100 -26.60 7.04 3.91
N ARG A 101 -26.00 7.43 2.78
CA ARG A 101 -25.90 6.56 1.60
C ARG A 101 -25.01 5.34 1.88
N ALA A 102 -23.83 5.57 2.47
CA ALA A 102 -22.89 4.53 2.87
C ALA A 102 -23.50 3.57 3.91
N ALA A 103 -24.17 4.10 4.92
CA ALA A 103 -24.88 3.34 5.93
C ALA A 103 -25.98 2.46 5.31
N LYS A 104 -26.76 3.02 4.39
CA LYS A 104 -27.83 2.29 3.71
C LYS A 104 -27.28 1.16 2.83
N SER A 105 -26.20 1.38 2.07
CA SER A 105 -25.63 0.36 1.19
C SER A 105 -24.88 -0.74 1.96
N SER A 106 -24.17 -0.36 3.03
CA SER A 106 -23.39 -1.29 3.84
C SER A 106 -24.22 -1.99 4.92
N GLY A 107 -25.32 -1.40 5.40
CA GLY A 107 -26.04 -1.88 6.58
C GLY A 107 -25.29 -1.65 7.89
N LEU A 108 -24.31 -0.74 7.92
CA LEU A 108 -23.56 -0.35 9.11
C LEU A 108 -24.05 1.00 9.64
N ASP A 109 -24.04 1.19 10.96
CA ASP A 109 -24.43 2.45 11.59
C ASP A 109 -23.25 3.46 11.55
N PRO A 110 -23.41 4.64 10.94
CA PRO A 110 -22.34 5.63 10.86
C PRO A 110 -21.93 6.18 12.22
N ARG A 111 -22.75 6.00 13.27
CA ARG A 111 -22.39 6.38 14.65
C ARG A 111 -21.32 5.47 15.25
N ASP A 112 -21.16 4.28 14.69
CA ASP A 112 -20.20 3.27 15.14
C ASP A 112 -18.90 3.31 14.31
N GLU A 113 -18.70 4.32 13.45
CA GLU A 113 -17.57 4.37 12.51
C GLU A 113 -16.20 4.26 13.19
N GLN A 114 -16.09 4.68 14.45
CA GLN A 114 -14.86 4.56 15.25
C GLN A 114 -14.56 3.13 15.70
N SER A 115 -15.55 2.24 15.67
CA SER A 115 -15.41 0.82 15.98
C SER A 115 -15.26 -0.06 14.73
N PHE A 116 -15.21 0.56 13.55
CA PHE A 116 -15.07 -0.19 12.32
C PHE A 116 -13.67 -0.78 12.21
N ASP A 117 -13.62 -2.11 12.15
CA ASP A 117 -12.49 -2.86 11.66
C ASP A 117 -12.27 -2.62 10.14
N HIS A 118 -11.15 -3.11 9.63
CA HIS A 118 -10.71 -3.04 8.26
C HIS A 118 -11.76 -3.64 7.31
N HIS A 119 -12.49 -4.70 7.69
CA HIS A 119 -13.53 -5.28 6.84
C HIS A 119 -14.79 -4.41 6.79
N LYS A 120 -15.22 -3.86 7.92
CA LYS A 120 -16.34 -2.93 8.02
C LYS A 120 -16.08 -1.66 7.21
N LEU A 121 -14.87 -1.09 7.29
CA LEU A 121 -14.48 0.06 6.46
C LEU A 121 -14.57 -0.29 4.96
N TRP A 122 -14.08 -1.45 4.55
CA TRP A 122 -14.16 -1.91 3.15
C TRP A 122 -15.60 -1.97 2.64
N ARG A 123 -16.49 -2.52 3.47
CA ARG A 123 -17.93 -2.62 3.16
C ARG A 123 -18.61 -1.26 3.18
N TYR A 124 -18.30 -0.43 4.18
CA TYR A 124 -18.86 0.91 4.37
C TYR A 124 -18.55 1.84 3.20
N PHE A 125 -17.31 1.81 2.70
CA PHE A 125 -16.89 2.60 1.54
C PHE A 125 -17.34 2.01 0.19
N GLY A 126 -17.91 0.80 0.17
CA GLY A 126 -18.31 0.15 -1.08
C GLY A 126 -17.14 -0.31 -1.95
N CYS A 127 -15.97 -0.59 -1.36
CA CYS A 127 -14.74 -0.87 -2.11
C CYS A 127 -14.86 -2.06 -3.05
N ARG A 128 -15.66 -3.08 -2.71
CA ARG A 128 -15.89 -4.24 -3.60
C ARG A 128 -16.46 -3.83 -4.96
N GLU A 129 -17.45 -2.93 -4.97
CA GLU A 129 -18.06 -2.48 -6.23
C GLU A 129 -17.10 -1.56 -7.01
N LEU A 130 -16.32 -0.76 -6.30
CA LEU A 130 -15.30 0.08 -6.91
C LEU A 130 -14.23 -0.75 -7.63
N PHE A 131 -13.69 -1.78 -6.97
CA PHE A 131 -12.64 -2.64 -7.52
C PHE A 131 -13.16 -3.67 -8.54
N SER A 132 -14.48 -3.84 -8.70
CA SER A 132 -15.04 -4.70 -9.75
C SER A 132 -15.09 -4.02 -11.13
N LYS A 133 -14.69 -2.75 -11.24
CA LYS A 133 -14.73 -1.96 -12.46
C LYS A 133 -13.29 -1.60 -12.87
N ALA A 134 -13.07 -1.45 -14.18
CA ALA A 134 -11.82 -0.83 -14.66
C ALA A 134 -11.74 0.60 -14.13
N ARG A 135 -10.55 1.02 -13.71
CA ARG A 135 -10.32 2.33 -13.10
C ARG A 135 -9.27 3.08 -13.88
N GLU A 136 -9.44 4.39 -13.97
CA GLU A 136 -8.50 5.29 -14.63
C GLU A 136 -7.17 5.34 -13.86
N ASP A 137 -6.12 5.66 -14.62
CA ASP A 137 -4.78 5.91 -14.09
C ASP A 137 -4.77 7.12 -13.14
N ILE A 138 -3.84 7.10 -12.19
CA ILE A 138 -3.74 8.12 -11.18
C ILE A 138 -2.79 9.21 -11.67
N SER A 139 -3.35 10.32 -12.14
CA SER A 139 -2.58 11.47 -12.59
C SER A 139 -1.71 12.07 -11.48
N ALA A 140 -0.70 12.86 -11.87
CA ALA A 140 0.11 13.64 -10.92
C ALA A 140 -0.74 14.60 -10.06
N ASP A 141 -1.85 15.09 -10.60
CA ASP A 141 -2.78 15.97 -9.89
C ASP A 141 -3.55 15.21 -8.80
N HIS A 142 -3.94 13.96 -9.06
CA HIS A 142 -4.53 13.09 -8.04
C HIS A 142 -3.54 12.83 -6.90
N TRP A 143 -2.29 12.49 -7.22
CA TRP A 143 -1.26 12.30 -6.20
C TRP A 143 -0.98 13.57 -5.39
N ARG A 144 -0.95 14.74 -6.03
CA ARG A 144 -0.83 16.02 -5.33
C ARG A 144 -2.00 16.25 -4.39
N TYR A 145 -3.22 16.02 -4.88
CA TYR A 145 -4.43 16.17 -4.09
C TYR A 145 -4.46 15.27 -2.84
N PHE A 146 -4.02 14.02 -2.97
CA PHE A 146 -3.84 13.11 -1.82
C PHE A 146 -2.92 13.68 -0.74
N ARG A 147 -1.75 14.20 -1.16
CA ARG A 147 -0.79 14.80 -0.24
C ARG A 147 -1.37 16.04 0.43
N ASP A 148 -2.14 16.83 -0.30
CA ASP A 148 -2.82 18.00 0.26
C ASP A 148 -3.85 17.59 1.32
N LEU A 149 -4.64 16.54 1.08
CA LEU A 149 -5.56 15.98 2.08
C LEU A 149 -4.84 15.45 3.33
N TYR A 150 -3.72 14.74 3.15
CA TYR A 150 -2.91 14.29 4.29
C TYR A 150 -2.35 15.47 5.10
N ASN A 151 -1.78 16.47 4.44
CA ASN A 151 -1.25 17.65 5.12
C ASN A 151 -2.37 18.42 5.85
N ASP A 152 -3.56 18.54 5.25
CA ASP A 152 -4.74 19.14 5.89
C ASP A 152 -5.18 18.37 7.13
N TYR A 153 -5.25 17.04 7.03
CA TYR A 153 -5.56 16.14 8.14
C TYR A 153 -4.57 16.31 9.30
N VAL A 154 -3.27 16.29 9.01
CA VAL A 154 -2.22 16.47 10.03
C VAL A 154 -2.31 17.84 10.70
N ALA A 155 -2.50 18.91 9.91
CA ALA A 155 -2.59 20.26 10.43
C ALA A 155 -3.77 20.45 11.39
N LYS A 156 -4.92 19.81 11.09
CA LYS A 156 -6.15 19.94 11.87
C LYS A 156 -6.22 19.00 13.07
N GLN A 157 -5.84 17.73 12.89
CA GLN A 157 -6.07 16.69 13.89
C GLN A 157 -4.85 16.41 14.76
N LYS A 158 -3.64 16.80 14.31
CA LYS A 158 -2.35 16.48 14.97
C LYS A 158 -2.25 15.00 15.38
N PRO A 159 -2.46 14.06 14.45
CA PRO A 159 -2.48 12.64 14.77
C PRO A 159 -1.08 12.13 15.09
N LYS A 160 -0.99 10.94 15.68
CA LYS A 160 0.25 10.18 15.79
C LYS A 160 0.65 9.59 14.43
N THR A 161 1.23 10.44 13.59
CA THR A 161 1.66 10.10 12.24
C THR A 161 2.90 10.91 11.86
N TYR A 162 3.73 10.35 11.00
CA TYR A 162 4.91 11.04 10.48
C TYR A 162 5.23 10.62 9.05
N LYS A 163 5.99 11.47 8.36
CA LYS A 163 6.59 11.13 7.06
C LYS A 163 7.87 10.35 7.32
N VAL A 164 8.05 9.26 6.60
CA VAL A 164 9.14 8.31 6.82
C VAL A 164 10.50 8.88 6.36
N SER A 165 10.48 9.80 5.40
CA SER A 165 11.66 10.52 4.94
C SER A 165 11.37 12.00 4.65
N ASN A 166 12.41 12.83 4.65
CA ASN A 166 12.36 14.20 4.14
C ASN A 166 12.85 14.30 2.67
N ARG A 167 13.24 13.18 2.07
CA ARG A 167 13.69 13.12 0.67
C ARG A 167 12.56 13.51 -0.28
N GLN A 168 12.84 14.46 -1.17
CA GLN A 168 11.91 14.96 -2.19
C GLN A 168 12.19 14.39 -3.58
N ASP A 169 13.36 13.79 -3.77
CA ASP A 169 13.80 13.27 -5.05
C ASP A 169 12.99 12.02 -5.41
N HIS A 170 12.18 12.14 -6.45
CA HIS A 170 11.54 11.00 -7.10
C HIS A 170 12.40 10.63 -8.30
N ILE A 171 13.26 9.62 -8.13
CA ILE A 171 13.75 8.88 -9.29
C ILE A 171 12.65 7.88 -9.58
N ASN A 172 11.90 8.08 -10.67
CA ASN A 172 10.85 7.14 -11.04
C ASN A 172 11.04 6.70 -12.49
N PRO A 173 11.83 5.64 -12.74
CA PRO A 173 12.01 5.08 -14.07
C PRO A 173 10.80 4.24 -14.50
N VAL A 174 9.60 4.60 -14.03
CA VAL A 174 8.36 3.84 -14.25
C VAL A 174 7.28 4.70 -14.87
N GLY A 175 6.43 4.07 -15.68
CA GLY A 175 5.13 4.58 -16.09
C GLY A 175 4.02 3.79 -15.40
N GLN A 176 2.79 4.31 -15.44
CA GLN A 176 1.60 3.56 -15.06
C GLN A 176 1.08 2.79 -16.27
N ASN A 177 0.52 1.62 -16.03
CA ASN A 177 -0.19 0.86 -17.04
C ASN A 177 -1.33 0.06 -16.38
N VAL A 178 -2.29 -0.36 -17.19
CA VAL A 178 -3.28 -1.37 -16.77
C VAL A 178 -2.72 -2.75 -17.08
N THR A 179 -2.44 -3.53 -16.05
CA THR A 179 -2.03 -4.92 -16.16
C THR A 179 -3.27 -5.82 -16.23
N PRO A 180 -3.36 -6.74 -17.20
CA PRO A 180 -4.42 -7.74 -17.24
C PRO A 180 -4.55 -8.47 -15.90
N ASP A 181 -5.78 -8.60 -15.40
CA ASP A 181 -6.14 -9.34 -14.17
C ASP A 181 -5.59 -8.78 -12.82
N LYS A 182 -4.65 -7.82 -12.85
CA LYS A 182 -4.11 -7.16 -11.64
C LYS A 182 -4.61 -5.72 -11.45
N GLY A 183 -5.20 -5.12 -12.48
CA GLY A 183 -5.69 -3.74 -12.43
C GLY A 183 -4.59 -2.75 -12.79
N ARG A 184 -4.38 -1.71 -11.98
CA ARG A 184 -3.29 -0.74 -12.23
C ARG A 184 -1.96 -1.34 -11.78
N GLY A 185 -0.91 -1.06 -12.54
CA GLY A 185 0.44 -1.51 -12.27
C GLY A 185 1.46 -0.48 -12.72
N LEU A 186 2.73 -0.76 -12.41
CA LEU A 186 3.86 0.05 -12.87
C LEU A 186 4.65 -0.74 -13.91
N VAL A 187 5.09 -0.06 -14.96
CA VAL A 187 5.96 -0.63 -16.00
C VAL A 187 7.23 0.20 -16.12
N ALA A 188 8.34 -0.40 -16.51
CA ALA A 188 9.58 0.33 -16.73
C ALA A 188 9.43 1.32 -17.90
N SER A 189 9.69 2.61 -17.69
CA SER A 189 9.63 3.63 -18.75
C SER A 189 10.88 3.62 -19.66
N ARG A 190 11.94 2.94 -19.21
CA ARG A 190 13.19 2.67 -19.92
C ARG A 190 13.79 1.35 -19.44
N ASP A 191 14.88 0.90 -20.06
CA ASP A 191 15.69 -0.17 -19.50
C ASP A 191 16.27 0.26 -18.14
N ILE A 192 16.19 -0.65 -17.15
CA ILE A 192 16.69 -0.48 -15.78
C ILE A 192 17.74 -1.55 -15.52
N LYS A 193 18.87 -1.16 -14.92
CA LYS A 193 19.96 -2.10 -14.63
C LYS A 193 19.78 -2.80 -13.30
N ARG A 194 20.27 -4.03 -13.21
CA ARG A 194 20.36 -4.76 -11.93
C ARG A 194 21.05 -3.90 -10.87
N GLY A 195 20.44 -3.81 -9.70
CA GLY A 195 20.93 -3.04 -8.55
C GLY A 195 20.68 -1.53 -8.65
N GLU A 196 20.01 -1.06 -9.70
CA GLU A 196 19.57 0.32 -9.82
C GLU A 196 18.42 0.61 -8.85
N LEU A 197 18.41 1.81 -8.26
CA LEU A 197 17.33 2.30 -7.39
C LEU A 197 16.09 2.61 -8.25
N ILE A 198 14.96 2.01 -7.92
CA ILE A 198 13.69 2.19 -8.64
C ILE A 198 12.76 3.07 -7.82
N PHE A 199 12.59 2.75 -6.54
CA PHE A 199 11.83 3.57 -5.60
C PHE A 199 12.71 3.93 -4.41
N THR A 200 12.54 5.13 -3.92
CA THR A 200 13.12 5.58 -2.67
C THR A 200 11.96 5.81 -1.72
N GLY A 201 12.11 5.50 -0.44
CA GLY A 201 11.16 5.95 0.55
C GLY A 201 11.25 7.45 0.64
N THR A 202 10.26 8.12 0.07
CA THR A 202 10.20 9.57 -0.01
C THR A 202 9.42 10.13 1.19
N ASN A 203 9.25 11.44 1.18
CA ASN A 203 8.27 12.16 1.99
C ASN A 203 6.79 11.81 1.67
N ASN A 204 6.53 10.84 0.79
CA ASN A 204 5.20 10.32 0.48
C ASN A 204 4.92 8.95 1.09
N THR A 205 5.87 8.35 1.81
CA THR A 205 5.58 7.21 2.67
C THR A 205 5.24 7.77 4.05
N ILE A 206 4.04 7.51 4.54
CA ILE A 206 3.55 7.97 5.84
C ILE A 206 3.32 6.78 6.77
N ALA A 207 3.56 6.98 8.06
CA ALA A 207 3.40 5.97 9.10
C ALA A 207 2.41 6.44 10.17
N PHE A 208 1.50 5.58 10.58
CA PHE A 208 0.55 5.79 11.67
C PHE A 208 0.91 4.87 12.83
N GLU A 209 1.07 5.43 14.03
CA GLU A 209 1.41 4.67 15.24
C GLU A 209 0.19 3.96 15.86
N THR A 210 -1.04 4.31 15.42
CA THR A 210 -2.28 3.74 15.98
C THR A 210 -3.33 3.49 14.91
N GLY A 211 -4.18 2.47 15.15
CA GLY A 211 -5.30 2.16 14.27
C GLY A 211 -6.32 3.29 14.20
N ASP A 212 -6.56 3.99 15.30
CA ASP A 212 -7.45 5.16 15.35
C ASP A 212 -6.95 6.31 14.46
N ALA A 213 -5.64 6.59 14.46
CA ALA A 213 -5.07 7.64 13.63
C ALA A 213 -5.20 7.31 12.14
N TRP A 214 -4.98 6.05 11.76
CA TRP A 214 -5.19 5.56 10.40
C TRP A 214 -6.68 5.56 10.01
N ARG A 215 -7.57 5.04 10.89
CA ARG A 215 -9.03 5.00 10.66
C ARG A 215 -9.60 6.39 10.41
N ASN A 216 -9.21 7.36 11.24
CA ASN A 216 -9.63 8.74 11.09
C ASN A 216 -9.10 9.37 9.80
N PHE A 217 -7.89 9.01 9.37
CA PHE A 217 -7.36 9.46 8.08
C PHE A 217 -8.18 8.91 6.91
N VAL A 218 -8.45 7.60 6.85
CA VAL A 218 -9.24 7.03 5.74
C VAL A 218 -10.68 7.53 5.72
N LEU A 219 -11.29 7.79 6.88
CA LEU A 219 -12.59 8.47 6.98
C LEU A 219 -12.50 9.92 6.50
N HIS A 220 -11.43 10.64 6.83
CA HIS A 220 -11.19 11.99 6.33
C HIS A 220 -11.10 12.01 4.79
N LEU A 221 -10.39 11.06 4.19
CA LEU A 221 -10.34 10.88 2.73
C LEU A 221 -11.72 10.57 2.16
N TYR A 222 -12.46 9.67 2.80
CA TYR A 222 -13.80 9.30 2.35
C TYR A 222 -14.78 10.48 2.40
N TYR A 223 -14.72 11.34 3.41
CA TYR A 223 -15.62 12.50 3.51
C TYR A 223 -15.07 13.79 2.88
N SER A 224 -13.90 13.72 2.24
CA SER A 224 -13.36 14.83 1.47
C SER A 224 -14.07 14.97 0.13
N PRO A 225 -14.17 16.20 -0.41
CA PRO A 225 -14.68 16.39 -1.76
C PRO A 225 -13.84 15.63 -2.80
N PRO A 226 -14.40 15.33 -3.98
CA PRO A 226 -13.61 14.82 -5.07
C PRO A 226 -12.59 15.88 -5.53
N PRO A 227 -11.51 15.46 -6.21
CA PRO A 227 -10.56 16.39 -6.79
C PRO A 227 -11.27 17.28 -7.85
N PRO A 228 -10.88 18.55 -8.01
CA PRO A 228 -11.50 19.46 -8.99
C PRO A 228 -11.43 18.97 -10.44
N THR A 229 -10.47 18.09 -10.74
CA THR A 229 -10.29 17.46 -12.05
C THR A 229 -11.37 16.41 -12.35
N GLY A 230 -12.23 16.07 -11.39
CA GLY A 230 -13.24 15.02 -11.53
C GLY A 230 -12.64 13.61 -11.49
N GLY A 231 -13.45 12.60 -11.84
CA GLY A 231 -12.98 11.24 -12.17
C GLY A 231 -12.66 10.31 -10.99
N TYR A 232 -12.69 10.79 -9.75
CA TYR A 232 -12.25 9.99 -8.59
C TYR A 232 -13.20 10.07 -7.38
N GLU A 233 -14.49 9.85 -7.61
CA GLU A 233 -15.48 9.82 -6.53
C GLU A 233 -15.26 8.57 -5.66
N ASP A 234 -15.01 8.80 -4.37
CA ASP A 234 -14.95 7.81 -3.28
C ASP A 234 -13.79 6.81 -3.33
N GLY A 235 -13.03 6.78 -4.43
CA GLY A 235 -12.00 5.77 -4.64
C GLY A 235 -10.79 5.88 -3.70
N PHE A 236 -10.43 7.09 -3.29
CA PHE A 236 -9.20 7.36 -2.55
C PHE A 236 -9.12 6.63 -1.20
N ALA A 237 -10.23 6.56 -0.45
CA ALA A 237 -10.25 5.84 0.81
C ALA A 237 -10.05 4.32 0.60
N CYS A 238 -10.66 3.77 -0.46
CA CYS A 238 -10.49 2.36 -0.82
C CYS A 238 -9.08 2.05 -1.32
N ASP A 239 -8.49 2.94 -2.10
CA ASP A 239 -7.11 2.81 -2.56
C ASP A 239 -6.11 2.84 -1.41
N ILE A 240 -6.19 3.87 -0.57
CA ILE A 240 -5.28 4.03 0.56
C ILE A 240 -5.36 2.81 1.45
N LYS A 241 -6.56 2.30 1.69
CA LYS A 241 -6.74 1.05 2.42
C LYS A 241 -6.07 -0.15 1.74
N SER A 242 -6.15 -0.27 0.41
CA SER A 242 -5.45 -1.34 -0.33
C SER A 242 -3.92 -1.16 -0.37
N TRP A 243 -3.45 0.08 -0.25
CA TRP A 243 -2.03 0.44 -0.27
C TRP A 243 -1.43 0.59 1.14
N SER A 244 -2.21 0.32 2.16
CA SER A 244 -1.75 0.35 3.54
C SER A 244 -1.25 -1.04 3.93
N TRP A 245 -0.17 -1.09 4.69
CA TRP A 245 0.36 -2.34 5.26
C TRP A 245 0.89 -2.10 6.67
N ILE A 246 1.19 -3.19 7.37
CA ILE A 246 1.76 -3.13 8.71
C ILE A 246 3.19 -3.63 8.66
N GLN A 247 4.13 -2.84 9.18
CA GLN A 247 5.53 -3.21 9.25
C GLN A 247 6.17 -2.68 10.52
N GLU A 248 7.31 -3.26 10.86
CA GLU A 248 8.19 -2.72 11.89
C GLU A 248 8.92 -1.48 11.37
N TRP A 249 8.89 -0.36 12.10
CA TRP A 249 9.58 0.86 11.71
C TRP A 249 10.16 1.64 12.91
N PRO A 250 11.42 2.11 12.84
CA PRO A 250 12.44 1.69 11.87
C PRO A 250 12.73 0.20 12.01
N MET A 251 13.13 -0.46 10.92
CA MET A 251 13.35 -1.91 10.94
C MET A 251 14.38 -2.32 12.02
N GLY A 252 14.01 -3.30 12.86
CA GLY A 252 14.79 -3.74 14.03
C GLY A 252 14.40 -3.06 15.36
N SER A 253 13.45 -2.12 15.38
CA SER A 253 12.95 -1.45 16.59
C SER A 253 12.00 -2.29 17.45
N GLY A 254 11.32 -3.27 16.85
CA GLY A 254 10.17 -3.98 17.41
C GLY A 254 8.87 -3.15 17.42
N GLU A 255 8.88 -1.92 16.92
CA GLU A 255 7.72 -1.04 16.87
C GLU A 255 6.95 -1.24 15.56
N MET A 256 5.72 -1.75 15.63
CA MET A 256 4.86 -1.87 14.46
C MET A 256 4.16 -0.55 14.19
N VAL A 257 4.02 -0.19 12.91
CA VAL A 257 3.25 0.95 12.43
C VAL A 257 2.40 0.56 11.22
N ILE A 258 1.32 1.30 10.96
CA ILE A 258 0.58 1.20 9.70
C ILE A 258 1.21 2.17 8.71
N MET A 259 1.75 1.66 7.63
CA MET A 259 2.39 2.41 6.56
C MET A 259 1.43 2.63 5.40
N VAL A 260 1.59 3.75 4.72
CA VAL A 260 0.85 4.08 3.51
C VAL A 260 1.78 4.81 2.56
N ASP A 261 1.83 4.37 1.31
CA ASP A 261 2.42 5.16 0.23
C ASP A 261 1.33 6.04 -0.40
N ILE A 262 1.62 7.34 -0.53
CA ILE A 262 0.78 8.34 -1.19
C ILE A 262 1.43 8.88 -2.48
N ASP A 263 2.08 7.96 -3.22
CA ASP A 263 2.62 8.19 -4.55
C ASP A 263 2.52 6.94 -5.45
N ALA A 264 3.21 6.97 -6.60
CA ALA A 264 3.11 5.89 -7.58
C ALA A 264 3.62 4.53 -7.07
N SER A 265 4.46 4.44 -6.04
CA SER A 265 4.93 3.16 -5.49
C SER A 265 3.78 2.30 -4.97
N SER A 266 2.66 2.91 -4.59
CA SER A 266 1.44 2.23 -4.17
C SER A 266 0.79 1.38 -5.27
N LEU A 267 1.21 1.55 -6.52
CA LEU A 267 0.73 0.79 -7.68
C LEU A 267 1.65 -0.40 -8.04
N LEU A 268 2.66 -0.69 -7.22
CA LEU A 268 3.43 -1.91 -7.35
C LEU A 268 2.50 -3.12 -7.18
N ASN A 269 2.63 -4.10 -8.06
CA ASN A 269 1.90 -5.36 -7.97
C ASN A 269 2.79 -6.45 -7.37
N GLN A 270 2.13 -7.43 -6.73
CA GLN A 270 2.78 -8.70 -6.42
C GLN A 270 2.81 -9.63 -7.65
N PRO A 271 3.82 -10.52 -7.75
CA PRO A 271 3.84 -11.56 -8.77
C PRO A 271 2.60 -12.46 -8.69
N SER A 272 2.03 -12.82 -9.84
CA SER A 272 1.05 -13.89 -9.94
C SER A 272 1.72 -15.28 -9.94
N ASP A 273 0.90 -16.33 -9.92
CA ASP A 273 1.39 -17.72 -9.99
C ASP A 273 2.29 -17.93 -11.22
N GLY A 274 3.55 -18.30 -10.97
CA GLY A 274 4.56 -18.54 -12.01
C GLY A 274 5.38 -17.31 -12.41
N GLU A 275 5.09 -16.14 -11.85
CA GLU A 275 5.91 -14.93 -11.98
C GLU A 275 6.87 -14.78 -10.80
N TYR A 276 7.85 -13.87 -10.95
CA TYR A 276 8.81 -13.55 -9.90
C TYR A 276 8.92 -12.05 -9.71
N ALA A 277 9.14 -11.62 -8.46
CA ALA A 277 9.44 -10.22 -8.18
C ALA A 277 10.80 -9.86 -8.80
N ASN A 278 10.82 -8.82 -9.63
CA ASN A 278 12.02 -8.30 -10.28
C ASN A 278 12.61 -7.10 -9.53
N ILE A 279 11.98 -6.68 -8.42
CA ILE A 279 12.52 -5.70 -7.47
C ILE A 279 12.53 -6.24 -6.03
N GLN A 280 13.33 -5.62 -5.17
CA GLN A 280 13.40 -5.94 -3.73
C GLN A 280 13.67 -4.69 -2.91
N CYS A 281 13.23 -4.67 -1.65
CA CYS A 281 13.68 -3.66 -0.70
C CYS A 281 15.18 -3.82 -0.39
N GLY A 282 15.86 -2.72 -0.09
CA GLY A 282 17.28 -2.72 0.28
C GLY A 282 18.22 -3.05 -0.88
N ARG A 283 19.42 -2.48 -0.83
CA ARG A 283 20.43 -2.69 -1.86
C ARG A 283 21.05 -4.08 -1.72
N LEU A 284 21.33 -4.71 -2.86
CA LEU A 284 22.22 -5.88 -2.89
C LEU A 284 23.65 -5.42 -2.64
N THR A 285 24.22 -5.80 -1.49
CA THR A 285 25.64 -5.57 -1.20
C THR A 285 26.46 -6.80 -1.64
N GLY A 286 27.55 -6.57 -2.40
CA GLY A 286 28.44 -7.62 -2.88
C GLY A 286 27.91 -8.44 -4.08
N LYS A 287 28.49 -9.62 -4.32
CA LYS A 287 28.11 -10.57 -5.40
C LYS A 287 26.76 -11.27 -5.14
N GLY A 288 25.77 -10.55 -4.58
CA GLY A 288 24.38 -11.00 -4.50
C GLY A 288 23.94 -11.66 -3.19
N GLU A 289 24.70 -11.56 -2.10
CA GLU A 289 24.45 -12.42 -0.92
C GLU A 289 23.95 -11.69 0.33
N LYS A 290 24.12 -10.37 0.47
CA LYS A 290 23.66 -9.65 1.66
C LYS A 290 22.77 -8.47 1.30
N LYS A 291 21.50 -8.58 1.66
CA LYS A 291 20.52 -7.49 1.62
C LYS A 291 20.90 -6.52 2.74
N ASP A 292 21.01 -5.22 2.43
CA ASP A 292 20.91 -4.21 3.48
C ASP A 292 19.56 -4.38 4.19
N THR A 293 19.41 -3.83 5.40
CA THR A 293 18.12 -3.89 6.12
C THR A 293 17.00 -3.41 5.21
N CYS A 294 15.91 -4.20 5.16
CA CYS A 294 14.73 -3.85 4.37
C CYS A 294 14.19 -2.53 4.90
N GLY A 295 14.39 -1.47 4.12
CA GLY A 295 13.78 -0.17 4.35
C GLY A 295 12.68 0.08 3.34
N VAL A 296 12.51 1.33 2.98
CA VAL A 296 11.52 1.82 2.01
C VAL A 296 12.12 2.08 0.62
N ASP A 297 13.40 1.76 0.43
CA ASP A 297 14.11 1.88 -0.85
C ASP A 297 14.08 0.54 -1.59
N TYR A 298 13.67 0.56 -2.85
CA TYR A 298 13.58 -0.62 -3.71
C TYR A 298 14.56 -0.56 -4.87
N TYR A 299 15.20 -1.69 -5.13
CA TYR A 299 16.22 -1.86 -6.16
C TYR A 299 15.86 -3.00 -7.11
N ALA A 300 16.30 -2.87 -8.36
CA ALA A 300 16.16 -3.92 -9.37
C ALA A 300 16.97 -5.17 -8.98
N LYS A 301 16.34 -6.36 -9.00
CA LYS A 301 17.02 -7.65 -8.78
C LYS A 301 17.76 -8.14 -10.02
N GLU A 302 17.36 -7.63 -11.17
CA GLU A 302 17.86 -8.00 -12.49
C GLU A 302 17.77 -6.80 -13.45
N ASP A 303 18.27 -6.97 -14.67
CA ASP A 303 18.01 -6.00 -15.73
C ASP A 303 16.54 -6.10 -16.14
N ILE A 304 15.82 -4.98 -16.14
CA ILE A 304 14.39 -4.90 -16.49
C ILE A 304 14.26 -4.12 -17.80
N LYS A 305 13.49 -4.63 -18.75
CA LYS A 305 13.31 -3.96 -20.06
C LYS A 305 12.23 -2.91 -20.01
N LYS A 306 12.38 -1.88 -20.84
CA LYS A 306 11.30 -0.91 -21.07
C LYS A 306 10.01 -1.64 -21.41
N GLY A 307 8.94 -1.32 -20.68
CA GLY A 307 7.61 -1.91 -20.84
C GLY A 307 7.33 -3.12 -19.95
N ASP A 308 8.35 -3.74 -19.34
CA ASP A 308 8.14 -4.82 -18.38
C ASP A 308 7.45 -4.30 -17.11
N GLU A 309 6.54 -5.09 -16.55
CA GLU A 309 5.89 -4.78 -15.26
C GLU A 309 6.92 -4.84 -14.12
N ILE A 310 6.83 -3.88 -13.21
CA ILE A 310 7.62 -3.84 -11.98
C ILE A 310 6.85 -4.57 -10.88
N LEU A 311 7.43 -5.66 -10.37
CA LEU A 311 6.80 -6.57 -9.43
C LEU A 311 7.61 -6.68 -8.14
N CYS A 312 6.95 -6.47 -6.99
CA CYS A 312 7.55 -6.60 -5.67
C CYS A 312 6.89 -7.73 -4.86
N ASN A 313 7.64 -8.37 -3.98
CA ASN A 313 7.06 -9.36 -3.07
C ASN A 313 6.49 -8.65 -1.83
N TYR A 314 5.17 -8.63 -1.65
CA TYR A 314 4.55 -7.95 -0.49
C TYR A 314 4.97 -8.55 0.86
N ALA A 315 5.28 -9.85 0.89
CA ALA A 315 5.76 -10.51 2.09
C ALA A 315 7.14 -9.99 2.56
N ASP A 316 7.88 -9.25 1.71
CA ASP A 316 9.16 -8.65 2.09
C ASP A 316 9.01 -7.49 3.07
N PHE A 317 7.82 -6.89 3.20
CA PHE A 317 7.60 -5.70 4.04
C PHE A 317 6.33 -5.74 4.89
N ALA A 318 5.31 -6.52 4.52
CA ALA A 318 4.09 -6.65 5.32
C ALA A 318 4.26 -7.75 6.38
N HIS A 319 4.44 -7.36 7.64
CA HIS A 319 4.85 -8.27 8.73
C HIS A 319 3.86 -8.37 9.91
N GLY A 320 2.77 -7.59 9.94
CA GLY A 320 1.80 -7.61 11.04
C GLY A 320 0.34 -7.75 10.61
N GLY A 321 -0.54 -7.93 11.60
CA GLY A 321 -1.98 -8.08 11.41
C GLY A 321 -2.75 -6.81 11.77
N TRP A 322 -3.87 -6.55 11.09
CA TRP A 322 -4.72 -5.38 11.35
C TRP A 322 -5.27 -5.37 12.78
N GLU A 323 -5.49 -6.56 13.34
CA GLU A 323 -5.96 -6.79 14.70
C GLU A 323 -5.01 -6.22 15.77
N ASP A 324 -3.70 -6.13 15.48
CA ASP A 324 -2.70 -5.55 16.38
C ASP A 324 -2.95 -4.04 16.61
N PHE A 325 -3.69 -3.42 15.70
CA PHE A 325 -4.08 -2.01 15.74
C PHE A 325 -5.56 -1.80 16.09
N GLY A 326 -6.29 -2.85 16.48
CA GLY A 326 -7.73 -2.78 16.71
C GLY A 326 -8.52 -2.50 15.43
N LEU A 327 -8.03 -2.99 14.30
CA LEU A 327 -8.63 -2.92 12.97
C LEU A 327 -8.98 -4.33 12.46
#